data_AF-A0A6N9ZK76-F1
#
_entry.id   AF-A0A6N9ZK76-F1
#
_cell.length_a   1.000
_cell.length_b   1.000
_cell.length_c   1.000
_cell.angle_alpha   90.00
_cell.angle_beta   90.00
_cell.angle_gamma   90.00
#
_symmetry.space_group_name_H-M   'P 1'
#
loop_
_entity.id
_entity.type
_entity.pdbx_description
1 polymer ?
#
loop_
_entity_poly.entity_id
_entity_poly.type
_entity_poly.pdbx_seq_one_letter_code
_entity_poly.pdbx_strand_id
1 'polypeptide(L)' 'MSLNIFVNLYNLGGLDALNVSLRSLPDEERLGALLSVEKIGYEVIWNARRKPASAYVWSGPNEH' A
#
# COMPACT_ATOMS: atom_id res chain seq x y z
N MET A 1 -1.26 -9.65 -9.05
CA MET A 1 0.02 -8.91 -8.93
C MET A 1 0.84 -9.50 -7.78
N SER A 2 2.16 -9.63 -7.91
CA SER A 2 2.99 -10.24 -6.85
C SER A 2 3.30 -9.24 -5.74
N LEU A 3 3.07 -9.63 -4.47
CA LEU A 3 3.31 -8.81 -3.28
C LEU A 3 4.75 -8.27 -3.20
N ASN A 4 5.72 -9.03 -3.72
CA ASN A 4 7.13 -8.62 -3.78
C ASN A 4 7.36 -7.32 -4.55
N ILE A 5 6.49 -6.97 -5.51
CA ILE A 5 6.62 -5.71 -6.25
C ILE A 5 6.46 -4.52 -5.32
N PHE A 6 5.48 -4.55 -4.41
CA PHE A 6 5.23 -3.45 -3.47
C PHE A 6 6.34 -3.31 -2.43
N VAL A 7 6.88 -4.44 -1.95
CA VAL A 7 8.05 -4.44 -1.05
C VAL A 7 9.27 -3.84 -1.75
N ASN A 8 9.53 -4.22 -3.00
CA ASN A 8 10.64 -3.67 -3.77
C ASN A 8 10.48 -2.16 -4.02
N LEU A 9 9.26 -1.70 -4.32
CA LEU A 9 8.98 -0.27 -4.49
C LEU A 9 9.26 0.52 -3.22
N TYR A 10 8.84 0.00 -2.06
CA TYR A 10 9.17 0.59 -0.77
C TYR A 10 10.68 0.62 -0.51
N ASN A 11 11.39 -0.47 -0.78
CA ASN A 11 12.84 -0.53 -0.56
C ASN A 11 13.64 0.41 -1.48
N LEU A 12 13.13 0.70 -2.69
CA LEU A 12 13.82 1.55 -3.67
C LEU A 12 13.48 3.03 -3.55
N GLY A 13 12.25 3.36 -3.13
CA GLY A 13 11.76 4.73 -3.13
C GLY A 13 10.84 5.09 -1.97
N GLY A 14 10.85 4.28 -0.92
CA GLY A 14 10.10 4.51 0.32
C GLY A 14 8.59 4.53 0.12
N LEU A 15 7.92 5.21 1.04
CA LEU A 15 6.47 5.34 1.07
C LEU A 15 5.90 6.04 -0.17
N ASP A 16 6.63 6.99 -0.74
CA ASP A 16 6.16 7.73 -1.92
C ASP A 16 6.06 6.82 -3.14
N ALA A 17 7.12 6.05 -3.44
CA ALA A 17 7.11 5.13 -4.57
C ALA A 17 6.04 4.04 -4.43
N LEU A 18 5.86 3.51 -3.21
CA LEU A 18 4.81 2.54 -2.90
C LEU A 18 3.41 3.15 -3.10
N ASN A 19 3.13 4.31 -2.50
CA ASN A 19 1.80 4.92 -2.55
C ASN A 19 1.41 5.41 -3.95
N VAL A 20 2.36 5.95 -4.72
CA VAL A 20 2.11 6.33 -6.12
C VAL A 20 1.73 5.10 -6.93
N SER A 21 2.50 4.01 -6.80
CA SER A 21 2.24 2.77 -7.53
C SER A 21 0.89 2.15 -7.17
N LEU A 22 0.53 2.13 -5.88
CA LEU A 22 -0.78 1.66 -5.42
C LEU A 22 -1.94 2.51 -5.97
N ARG A 23 -1.75 3.84 -6.07
CA ARG A 23 -2.77 4.75 -6.63
C ARG A 23 -2.96 4.59 -8.14
N SER A 24 -1.98 4.05 -8.86
CA SER A 24 -2.09 3.78 -10.29
C SER A 24 -2.87 2.50 -10.62
N LEU A 25 -3.19 1.66 -9.62
CA LEU A 25 -3.97 0.45 -9.82
C LEU A 25 -5.47 0.73 -9.91
N PRO A 26 -6.23 -0.08 -10.67
CA PRO A 26 -7.69 -0.13 -10.56
C PRO A 26 -8.14 -0.40 -9.12
N ASP A 27 -9.31 0.10 -8.74
CA ASP A 27 -9.77 0.05 -7.34
C ASP A 27 -9.80 -1.37 -6.74
N GLU A 28 -10.26 -2.38 -7.49
CA GLU A 28 -10.28 -3.77 -7.00
C GLU A 28 -8.88 -4.32 -6.75
N GLU A 29 -7.94 -4.09 -7.67
CA GLU A 29 -6.54 -4.50 -7.52
C GLU A 29 -5.85 -3.75 -6.38
N ARG A 30 -6.12 -2.45 -6.27
CA ARG A 30 -5.60 -1.60 -5.21
C ARG A 30 -6.07 -2.07 -3.83
N LEU A 31 -7.35 -2.41 -3.69
CA LEU A 31 -7.89 -2.95 -2.44
C LEU A 31 -7.15 -4.24 -2.05
N GLY A 32 -6.99 -5.17 -2.99
CA GLY A 32 -6.26 -6.41 -2.76
C GLY A 32 -4.80 -6.17 -2.39
N ALA A 33 -4.13 -5.23 -3.05
CA ALA A 33 -2.74 -4.86 -2.75
C ALA A 33 -2.58 -4.23 -1.36
N LEU A 34 -3.44 -3.28 -1.00
CA LEU A 34 -3.45 -2.63 0.31
C LEU A 34 -3.65 -3.63 1.45
N LEU A 35 -4.63 -4.53 1.31
CA LEU A 35 -4.84 -5.61 2.28
C LEU A 35 -3.64 -6.57 2.36
N SER A 36 -2.94 -6.79 1.25
CA SER A 36 -1.79 -7.70 1.22
C SER A 36 -0.55 -7.11 1.90
N VAL A 37 -0.29 -5.81 1.72
CA VAL A 37 0.82 -5.14 2.41
C VAL A 37 0.53 -4.99 3.90
N GLU A 38 -0.74 -4.72 4.27
CA GLU A 38 -1.17 -4.66 5.68
C GLU A 38 -0.94 -6.00 6.40
N LYS A 39 -1.24 -7.12 5.74
CA LYS A 39 -0.98 -8.47 6.26
C LYS A 39 0.48 -8.78 6.56
N ILE A 40 1.42 -8.12 5.89
CA ILE A 40 2.87 -8.29 6.13
C ILE A 40 3.45 -7.16 7.00
N GLY A 41 2.59 -6.35 7.61
CA GLY A 41 2.94 -5.41 8.68
C GLY A 41 3.06 -3.95 8.26
N TYR A 42 2.81 -3.58 6.99
CA TYR A 42 2.73 -2.16 6.64
C TYR A 42 1.49 -1.52 7.28
N GLU A 43 1.63 -0.31 7.79
CA GLU A 43 0.49 0.43 8.34
C GLU A 43 -0.30 1.10 7.22
N VAL A 44 -1.59 0.79 7.11
CA VAL A 44 -2.48 1.38 6.10
C VAL A 44 -3.53 2.26 6.77
N ILE A 45 -3.57 3.53 6.35
CA ILE A 45 -4.59 4.47 6.78
C ILE A 45 -5.80 4.37 5.86
N TRP A 46 -6.92 3.91 6.42
CA TRP A 46 -8.16 3.74 5.70
C TRP A 46 -9.15 4.87 5.98
N ASN A 47 -9.66 5.51 4.92
CA ASN A 47 -10.80 6.42 5.05
C ASN A 47 -12.12 5.67 4.85
N ALA A 48 -12.93 5.54 5.91
CA ALA A 48 -14.18 4.78 5.91
C ALA A 48 -15.20 5.19 4.82
N ARG A 49 -15.14 6.42 4.31
CA ARG A 49 -16.11 6.95 3.32
C ARG A 49 -15.68 6.78 1.87
N ARG A 50 -14.40 6.52 1.61
CA ARG A 50 -13.81 6.52 0.26
C ARG A 50 -12.76 5.41 0.10
N LYS A 51 -13.05 4.22 0.63
CA LYS A 51 -12.20 3.03 0.40
C LYS A 51 -12.48 2.46 -1.01
N PRO A 52 -11.46 1.96 -1.73
CA PRO A 52 -10.02 2.09 -1.47
C PRO A 52 -9.44 3.42 -1.98
N ALA A 53 -10.22 4.22 -2.72
CA ALA A 53 -9.79 5.43 -3.43
C ALA A 53 -8.87 6.39 -2.65
N SER A 54 -9.06 6.50 -1.33
CA SER A 54 -8.30 7.41 -0.46
C SER A 54 -7.41 6.73 0.58
N ALA A 55 -7.30 5.40 0.57
CA ALA A 55 -6.40 4.68 1.47
C ALA A 55 -4.94 4.82 1.04
N TYR A 56 -4.01 4.87 2.00
CA TYR A 56 -2.58 5.00 1.74
C TYR A 56 -1.76 4.31 2.82
N VAL A 57 -0.53 3.92 2.49
CA VAL A 57 0.45 3.32 3.40
C VAL A 57 1.16 4.44 4.15
N TRP A 58 1.21 4.34 5.47
CA TRP A 58 1.79 5.36 6.37
C TRP A 58 3.17 4.99 6.90
N SER A 59 3.42 3.71 7.18
CA SER A 59 4.70 3.24 7.71
C SER A 59 5.01 1.81 7.26
N GLY A 60 6.29 1.45 7.28
CA GLY A 60 6.77 0.09 7.02
C GLY A 60 6.70 -0.82 8.27
N PRO A 61 6.80 -2.15 8.09
CA PRO A 61 6.60 -3.16 9.14
C PRO A 61 7.54 -3.12 10.36
N ASN A 62 8.55 -2.25 10.38
CA ASN A 62 9.55 -2.16 11.45
C ASN A 62 9.84 -0.72 11.89
N GLU A 63 8.93 0.22 11.62
CA GLU A 63 9.12 1.66 11.94
C GLU A 63 8.44 2.07 13.26
N HIS A 64 8.42 1.18 14.27
CA HIS A 64 7.86 1.43 15.60
C HIS A 64 8.88 1.18 16.72
#